data_AF-A0A1B3WN16-F1
#
_entry.id   AF-A0A1B3WN16-F1
#
_cell.length_a   1.000
_cell.length_b   1.000
_cell.length_c   1.000
_cell.angle_alpha   90.00
_cell.angle_beta   90.00
_cell.angle_gamma   90.00
#
_symmetry.space_group_name_H-M   'P 1'
#
loop_
_entity.id
_entity.type
_entity.pdbx_description
1 polymer ?
#
loop_
_entity_poly.entity_id
_entity_poly.type
_entity_poly.pdbx_seq_one_letter_code
_entity_poly.pdbx_strand_id
1 'polypeptide(L)'
;MTDGSIKTIGRYEIEREIGRGGMAVAGRPAKPSGTTTTGEIRTELRSGPGTDSSIRFGRTDLQKVRAGVAGAEPAGGERSAGKAPDAAAAGASAIPPERKKRWGYAIFAALAIFAAAIGIRMAATQRAGTAVGTAEAAKTIEAGLGEPQTVLAGLRAASTETAEARNPYVNLKTGDRITFGSYEQDNKLSNGPEPIEWRVLEVSDGSALAVSEYALDARAYNEDYESVTWAECTLREWLNGEFYDTAFNEEEKGRIALTEVENADNPEYGTEGGEDTEDRIFLLSLGEAERYFEDDEDRRAFPTEYAIARNVWVREKTGTVWWWLRSPGYNGFGAAGVASGGSLDFRGFNVGYYGYAVRPALRLKMTP
;
A
#
# COMPACT_ATOMS: atom_id res chain seq x y z
N MET A 1 36.44 32.17 16.97
CA MET A 1 36.05 32.25 15.54
C MET A 1 36.02 30.84 14.98
N THR A 2 34.83 30.34 14.65
CA THR A 2 34.63 29.24 13.71
C THR A 2 33.30 29.51 13.03
N ASP A 3 33.41 29.76 11.74
CA ASP A 3 32.39 30.09 10.76
C ASP A 3 31.03 29.40 10.97
N GLY A 4 29.99 30.22 11.23
CA GLY A 4 28.60 29.78 11.29
C GLY A 4 27.91 30.11 9.98
N SER A 5 28.16 29.32 8.94
CA SER A 5 27.49 29.49 7.65
C SER A 5 26.00 29.13 7.76
N ILE A 6 25.15 30.15 7.74
CA ILE A 6 23.69 29.99 7.68
C ILE A 6 23.37 29.35 6.33
N LYS A 7 22.78 28.15 6.36
CA LYS A 7 22.23 27.51 5.16
C LYS A 7 20.77 27.93 4.99
N THR A 8 20.46 28.47 3.82
CA THR A 8 19.10 28.84 3.42
C THR A 8 18.53 27.74 2.52
N ILE A 9 17.31 27.30 2.80
CA ILE A 9 16.55 26.42 1.90
C ILE A 9 15.26 27.15 1.52
N GLY A 10 15.16 27.56 0.26
CA GLY A 10 14.05 28.38 -0.23
C GLY A 10 13.93 29.71 0.54
N ARG A 11 12.80 29.92 1.21
CA ARG A 11 12.48 31.14 1.98
C ARG A 11 12.76 31.04 3.48
N TYR A 12 13.46 30.00 3.94
CA TYR A 12 13.65 29.72 5.37
C TYR A 12 15.14 29.72 5.77
N GLU A 13 15.42 30.32 6.93
CA GLU A 13 16.73 30.34 7.58
C GLU A 13 16.81 29.25 8.67
N ILE A 14 17.96 28.57 8.77
CA ILE A 14 18.19 27.48 9.73
C ILE A 14 19.04 28.00 10.88
N GLU A 15 18.45 28.23 12.05
CA GLU A 15 19.16 28.84 13.20
C GLU A 15 20.01 27.86 14.05
N ARG A 16 19.78 26.54 13.99
CA ARG A 16 20.65 25.52 14.61
C ARG A 16 20.36 24.09 14.18
N GLU A 17 21.42 23.29 14.09
CA GLU A 17 21.34 21.83 14.02
C GLU A 17 21.27 21.23 15.45
N ILE A 18 20.36 20.29 15.67
CA ILE A 18 20.22 19.55 16.93
C ILE A 18 20.45 18.06 16.63
N GLY A 19 21.31 17.40 17.40
CA GLY A 19 21.99 16.18 16.97
C GLY A 19 21.12 14.92 16.78
N ARG A 20 21.50 14.12 15.78
CA ARG A 20 21.12 12.71 15.48
C ARG A 20 19.80 12.20 16.08
N GLY A 21 18.71 12.38 15.32
CA GLY A 21 17.46 11.63 15.52
C GLY A 21 16.21 12.48 15.28
N GLY A 22 15.81 12.62 14.01
CA GLY A 22 14.61 13.37 13.61
C GLY A 22 14.88 14.83 13.25
N MET A 23 14.59 15.20 11.99
CA MET A 23 14.56 16.61 11.58
C MET A 23 13.22 17.24 11.94
N ALA A 24 13.23 18.22 12.84
CA ALA A 24 12.13 19.14 13.05
C ALA A 24 12.54 20.54 12.57
N VAL A 25 11.92 21.04 11.51
CA VAL A 25 12.18 22.39 10.98
C VAL A 25 11.29 23.40 11.69
N ALA A 26 11.88 24.21 12.58
CA ALA A 26 11.21 25.32 13.24
C ALA A 26 11.46 26.64 12.48
N GLY A 27 10.71 26.87 11.40
CA GLY A 27 10.80 28.10 10.61
C GLY A 27 9.96 29.25 11.18
N ARG A 28 10.50 30.47 11.18
CA ARG A 28 9.71 31.72 11.23
C ARG A 28 9.81 32.43 9.88
N PRO A 29 8.75 33.11 9.41
CA PRO A 29 8.81 33.87 8.16
C PRO A 29 9.72 35.09 8.32
N ALA A 30 10.64 35.28 7.37
CA ALA A 30 11.47 36.48 7.29
C ALA A 30 10.60 37.73 7.08
N LYS A 31 10.93 38.84 7.75
CA LYS A 31 10.18 40.10 7.62
C LYS A 31 10.43 40.76 6.26
N PRO A 32 9.40 41.20 5.52
CA PRO A 32 9.58 42.05 4.35
C PRO A 32 9.98 43.48 4.76
N SER A 33 10.89 44.09 3.99
CA SER A 33 11.38 45.47 4.21
C SER A 33 10.82 46.46 3.16
N GLY A 34 10.08 47.48 3.60
CA GLY A 34 9.69 48.69 2.83
C GLY A 34 8.42 48.53 1.96
N THR A 35 7.27 49.19 2.26
CA THR A 35 6.90 50.62 2.00
C THR A 35 6.77 50.95 0.49
N THR A 36 5.66 51.46 -0.09
CA THR A 36 4.39 52.05 0.40
C THR A 36 3.33 51.89 -0.73
N THR A 37 2.02 51.69 -0.53
CA THR A 37 0.99 52.77 -0.55
C THR A 37 -0.44 52.21 -0.53
N THR A 38 -1.28 52.83 0.30
CA THR A 38 -2.76 52.99 0.30
C THR A 38 -3.66 52.13 -0.61
N GLY A 39 -4.65 51.48 0.01
CA GLY A 39 -5.85 50.94 -0.65
C GLY A 39 -6.77 50.22 0.33
N GLU A 40 -7.76 50.91 0.93
CA GLU A 40 -8.77 50.27 1.78
C GLU A 40 -9.73 49.42 0.96
N ILE A 41 -9.84 48.12 1.26
CA ILE A 41 -11.07 47.34 1.02
C ILE A 41 -11.36 46.49 2.25
N ARG A 42 -12.48 46.77 2.91
CA ARG A 42 -13.13 45.88 3.88
C ARG A 42 -13.86 44.77 3.13
N THR A 43 -13.59 43.52 3.48
CA THR A 43 -14.50 42.39 3.18
C THR A 43 -14.70 41.61 4.47
N GLU A 44 -15.96 41.45 4.88
CA GLU A 44 -16.30 40.84 6.17
C GLU A 44 -16.13 39.32 6.15
N LEU A 45 -15.61 38.78 7.26
CA LEU A 45 -15.46 37.34 7.47
C LEU A 45 -16.84 36.73 7.78
N ARG A 46 -17.41 35.96 6.84
CA ARG A 46 -18.65 35.21 7.11
C ARG A 46 -18.33 33.75 7.46
N SER A 47 -18.10 33.51 8.75
CA SER A 47 -17.88 32.19 9.33
C SER A 47 -19.14 31.32 9.27
N GLY A 48 -19.09 30.19 8.56
CA GLY A 48 -20.05 29.08 8.67
C GLY A 48 -19.53 28.01 9.65
N PRO A 49 -20.40 27.34 10.43
CA PRO A 49 -19.95 26.45 11.50
C PRO A 49 -19.49 25.09 10.98
N GLY A 50 -18.35 24.60 11.51
CA GLY A 50 -17.95 23.21 11.35
C GLY A 50 -18.70 22.29 12.30
N THR A 51 -18.93 21.05 11.86
CA THR A 51 -19.39 19.94 12.72
C THR A 51 -18.24 18.96 12.88
N ASP A 52 -17.41 19.18 13.90
CA ASP A 52 -16.40 18.20 14.34
C ASP A 52 -17.10 17.19 15.26
N SER A 53 -17.23 15.94 14.79
CA SER A 53 -17.94 14.86 15.47
C SER A 53 -17.28 13.51 15.20
N SER A 54 -16.00 13.37 15.58
CA SER A 54 -15.32 12.07 15.57
C SER A 54 -15.73 11.22 16.78
N ILE A 55 -16.77 10.40 16.62
CA ILE A 55 -17.14 9.38 17.62
C ILE A 55 -16.07 8.27 17.57
N ARG A 56 -15.28 8.16 18.65
CA ARG A 56 -14.32 7.06 18.82
C ARG A 56 -15.05 5.78 19.25
N PHE A 57 -15.10 4.79 18.36
CA PHE A 57 -15.33 3.40 18.78
C PHE A 57 -13.98 2.73 19.02
N GLY A 58 -13.70 2.42 20.29
CA GLY A 58 -12.56 1.59 20.68
C GLY A 58 -12.79 0.12 20.33
N ARG A 59 -11.70 -0.65 20.21
CA ARG A 59 -11.77 -2.11 20.02
C ARG A 59 -12.65 -2.77 21.09
N THR A 60 -13.47 -3.73 20.65
CA THR A 60 -14.37 -4.61 21.43
C THR A 60 -15.78 -4.07 21.68
N ASP A 61 -16.68 -4.19 20.70
CA ASP A 61 -18.12 -4.50 20.94
C ASP A 61 -18.91 -4.89 19.66
N LEU A 62 -18.36 -5.79 18.83
CA LEU A 62 -19.00 -6.26 17.59
C LEU A 62 -19.34 -7.76 17.58
N GLN A 63 -19.81 -8.27 18.73
CA GLN A 63 -20.52 -9.56 18.82
C GLN A 63 -21.72 -9.50 19.79
N LYS A 64 -22.68 -8.59 19.54
CA LYS A 64 -24.01 -8.64 20.21
C LYS A 64 -25.15 -7.86 19.54
N VAL A 65 -25.27 -7.92 18.21
CA VAL A 65 -26.50 -7.50 17.50
C VAL A 65 -27.11 -8.69 16.73
N ARG A 66 -27.58 -9.70 17.47
CA ARG A 66 -28.43 -10.77 16.91
C ARG A 66 -29.40 -11.38 17.93
N ALA A 67 -30.12 -10.53 18.66
CA ALA A 67 -31.38 -10.86 19.32
C ALA A 67 -32.08 -9.55 19.73
N GLY A 68 -33.38 -9.39 19.42
CA GLY A 68 -34.21 -8.36 20.06
C GLY A 68 -34.71 -7.19 19.21
N VAL A 69 -35.30 -7.44 18.03
CA VAL A 69 -36.45 -6.64 17.57
C VAL A 69 -37.51 -7.58 17.00
N ALA A 70 -38.40 -8.04 17.88
CA ALA A 70 -39.68 -8.63 17.52
C ALA A 70 -40.74 -7.91 18.35
N GLY A 71 -41.72 -7.29 17.69
CA GLY A 71 -42.78 -6.53 18.36
C GLY A 71 -42.66 -5.01 18.19
N ALA A 72 -43.14 -4.50 17.05
CA ALA A 72 -43.62 -3.13 16.90
C ALA A 72 -44.70 -3.11 15.81
N GLU A 73 -45.97 -2.97 16.20
CA GLU A 73 -47.09 -2.75 15.29
C GLU A 73 -47.06 -1.31 14.75
N PRO A 74 -47.50 -1.06 13.49
CA PRO A 74 -48.01 0.23 13.07
C PRO A 74 -49.54 0.27 13.20
N ALA A 75 -50.07 1.31 13.85
CA ALA A 75 -51.50 1.54 13.99
C ALA A 75 -52.18 1.84 12.64
N GLY A 76 -53.42 1.38 12.48
CA GLY A 76 -54.18 1.49 11.22
C GLY A 76 -54.91 2.82 11.02
N GLY A 77 -55.23 3.11 9.75
CA GLY A 77 -56.17 4.15 9.32
C GLY A 77 -56.76 3.82 7.95
N GLU A 78 -58.05 3.45 7.91
CA GLU A 78 -58.83 3.30 6.66
C GLU A 78 -59.12 4.70 6.05
N ARG A 79 -59.19 4.95 4.72
CA ARG A 79 -60.14 4.53 3.65
C ARG A 79 -59.70 5.30 2.37
N SER A 80 -60.11 5.06 1.11
CA SER A 80 -61.10 4.16 0.48
C SER A 80 -60.82 3.98 -1.04
N ALA A 81 -61.01 2.76 -1.53
CA ALA A 81 -61.28 2.26 -2.90
C ALA A 81 -61.21 3.17 -4.15
N GLY A 82 -60.51 2.66 -5.18
CA GLY A 82 -60.72 2.85 -6.62
C GLY A 82 -60.48 1.52 -7.36
N LYS A 83 -61.22 1.22 -8.45
CA LYS A 83 -61.50 -0.16 -8.90
C LYS A 83 -60.86 -0.52 -10.26
N ALA A 84 -60.35 -1.75 -10.40
CA ALA A 84 -59.87 -2.35 -11.67
C ALA A 84 -61.01 -3.03 -12.47
N PRO A 85 -60.73 -3.48 -13.72
CA PRO A 85 -60.64 -4.94 -14.02
C PRO A 85 -59.48 -5.30 -15.00
N ASP A 86 -58.70 -6.37 -14.75
CA ASP A 86 -58.82 -7.77 -15.27
C ASP A 86 -58.35 -7.94 -16.75
N ALA A 87 -57.71 -9.04 -17.19
CA ALA A 87 -57.57 -10.39 -16.62
C ALA A 87 -56.33 -11.19 -17.11
N ALA A 88 -55.96 -12.23 -16.33
CA ALA A 88 -55.50 -13.59 -16.73
C ALA A 88 -54.22 -13.78 -17.63
N ALA A 89 -53.49 -14.91 -17.65
CA ALA A 89 -53.29 -16.12 -16.82
C ALA A 89 -52.24 -17.01 -17.55
N ALA A 90 -51.56 -18.04 -17.03
CA ALA A 90 -51.21 -18.52 -15.67
C ALA A 90 -50.09 -19.60 -15.82
N GLY A 91 -49.33 -19.95 -14.76
CA GLY A 91 -48.31 -21.00 -14.85
C GLY A 91 -47.45 -21.20 -13.60
N ALA A 92 -47.90 -22.02 -12.65
CA ALA A 92 -47.17 -22.33 -11.42
C ALA A 92 -46.56 -23.75 -11.44
N SER A 93 -45.39 -23.91 -10.83
CA SER A 93 -44.92 -25.19 -10.28
C SER A 93 -43.93 -24.94 -9.15
N ALA A 94 -44.10 -25.62 -8.02
CA ALA A 94 -43.27 -25.46 -6.83
C ALA A 94 -43.08 -26.81 -6.10
N ILE A 95 -41.83 -27.24 -5.93
CA ILE A 95 -41.38 -28.26 -4.96
C ILE A 95 -39.91 -27.93 -4.56
N PRO A 96 -39.31 -28.50 -3.49
CA PRO A 96 -39.12 -27.82 -2.20
C PRO A 96 -37.64 -27.60 -1.81
N PRO A 97 -37.34 -26.88 -0.70
CA PRO A 97 -35.98 -26.69 -0.20
C PRO A 97 -35.55 -27.76 0.82
N GLU A 98 -34.32 -28.29 0.67
CA GLU A 98 -33.37 -28.73 1.73
C GLU A 98 -32.34 -29.71 1.14
N ARG A 99 -31.04 -29.36 1.24
CA ARG A 99 -29.97 -30.33 1.55
C ARG A 99 -28.66 -29.63 1.89
N LYS A 100 -28.41 -29.44 3.19
CA LYS A 100 -27.06 -29.17 3.70
C LYS A 100 -26.12 -30.32 3.31
N LYS A 101 -25.05 -30.04 2.57
CA LYS A 101 -23.93 -30.96 2.39
C LYS A 101 -22.65 -30.36 2.98
N ARG A 102 -22.29 -30.84 4.17
CA ARG A 102 -20.90 -30.83 4.64
C ARG A 102 -20.07 -31.71 3.69
N TRP A 103 -18.98 -31.16 3.16
CA TRP A 103 -17.66 -31.80 3.10
C TRP A 103 -16.68 -30.75 3.68
N GLY A 104 -15.58 -31.08 4.34
CA GLY A 104 -15.06 -32.42 4.58
C GLY A 104 -13.55 -32.53 4.37
N TYR A 105 -12.77 -31.71 5.09
CA TYR A 105 -11.33 -31.85 5.40
C TYR A 105 -10.28 -32.18 4.32
N ALA A 106 -9.14 -31.49 4.49
CA ALA A 106 -7.78 -31.87 4.10
C ALA A 106 -7.38 -31.72 2.63
N ILE A 107 -6.05 -31.72 2.42
CA ILE A 107 -5.30 -31.24 1.23
C ILE A 107 -5.19 -29.69 1.27
N PHE A 108 -4.06 -29.04 1.61
CA PHE A 108 -2.66 -29.49 1.73
C PHE A 108 -2.01 -29.13 3.07
N ALA A 109 -1.55 -30.14 3.82
CA ALA A 109 -0.62 -29.98 4.94
C ALA A 109 0.38 -31.16 4.92
N ALA A 110 1.18 -31.23 3.85
CA ALA A 110 2.02 -32.39 3.54
C ALA A 110 3.36 -32.04 2.87
N LEU A 111 4.01 -30.95 3.29
CA LEU A 111 5.41 -30.62 2.94
C LEU A 111 6.21 -30.13 4.16
N ALA A 112 6.14 -30.87 5.26
CA ALA A 112 6.91 -30.61 6.48
C ALA A 112 7.43 -31.88 7.18
N ILE A 113 7.57 -33.01 6.45
CA ILE A 113 8.19 -34.24 6.97
C ILE A 113 9.08 -34.88 5.88
N PHE A 114 10.20 -34.24 5.54
CA PHE A 114 11.29 -34.90 4.80
C PHE A 114 12.69 -34.40 5.19
N ALA A 115 12.89 -34.04 6.47
CA ALA A 115 14.16 -33.57 7.03
C ALA A 115 14.47 -34.16 8.41
N ALA A 116 14.08 -35.43 8.67
CA ALA A 116 14.35 -36.11 9.95
C ALA A 116 14.33 -37.66 9.83
N ALA A 117 15.00 -38.23 8.81
CA ALA A 117 15.04 -39.70 8.60
C ALA A 117 16.41 -40.26 8.15
N ILE A 118 17.47 -39.46 8.10
CA ILE A 118 18.84 -39.93 7.86
C ILE A 118 19.72 -39.40 9.00
N GLY A 119 19.90 -40.24 10.01
CA GLY A 119 20.59 -39.91 11.26
C GLY A 119 19.88 -40.58 12.44
N ILE A 120 20.65 -41.26 13.31
CA ILE A 120 20.16 -42.04 14.47
C ILE A 120 19.57 -43.42 14.10
N ARG A 121 20.44 -44.36 13.70
CA ARG A 121 20.33 -45.80 14.02
C ARG A 121 21.66 -46.54 13.90
N MET A 122 22.61 -46.24 14.79
CA MET A 122 23.62 -47.18 15.29
C MET A 122 24.07 -46.75 16.69
N ALA A 123 24.78 -47.64 17.40
CA ALA A 123 25.30 -47.47 18.77
C ALA A 123 24.27 -47.47 19.91
N ALA A 124 23.72 -48.65 20.21
CA ALA A 124 23.35 -49.02 21.58
C ALA A 124 23.88 -50.43 21.89
N THR A 125 24.50 -50.58 23.07
CA THR A 125 24.96 -51.85 23.69
C THR A 125 26.32 -52.41 23.24
N GLN A 126 27.40 -51.99 23.91
CA GLN A 126 28.17 -52.91 24.76
C GLN A 126 28.92 -52.15 25.88
N ARG A 127 29.30 -52.86 26.95
CA ARG A 127 29.71 -52.31 28.25
C ARG A 127 31.23 -52.26 28.44
N ALA A 128 31.65 -51.28 29.25
CA ALA A 128 32.79 -51.32 30.17
C ALA A 128 34.21 -51.60 29.63
N GLY A 129 35.02 -50.54 29.56
CA GLY A 129 36.48 -50.62 29.43
C GLY A 129 37.14 -49.25 29.45
N THR A 130 37.99 -48.99 30.46
CA THR A 130 39.04 -47.94 30.51
C THR A 130 38.71 -46.54 29.99
N ALA A 131 38.49 -45.60 30.92
CA ALA A 131 38.48 -44.17 30.63
C ALA A 131 39.91 -43.59 30.53
N VAL A 132 40.48 -43.54 29.33
CA VAL A 132 41.55 -42.60 28.92
C VAL A 132 41.38 -42.33 27.41
N GLY A 133 41.32 -41.06 26.98
CA GLY A 133 41.56 -40.69 25.56
C GLY A 133 40.43 -39.99 24.77
N THR A 134 39.31 -39.57 25.36
CA THR A 134 38.15 -39.05 24.58
C THR A 134 38.04 -37.52 24.43
N ALA A 135 38.86 -36.71 25.13
CA ALA A 135 38.85 -35.25 24.97
C ALA A 135 39.57 -34.77 23.70
N GLU A 136 40.57 -35.52 23.23
CA GLU A 136 41.40 -35.13 22.08
C GLU A 136 40.71 -35.50 20.76
N ALA A 137 40.15 -36.71 20.66
CA ALA A 137 39.34 -37.14 19.51
C ALA A 137 38.08 -36.28 19.28
N ALA A 138 37.45 -35.77 20.35
CA ALA A 138 36.33 -34.83 20.23
C ALA A 138 36.77 -33.50 19.62
N LYS A 139 37.92 -32.95 20.04
CA LYS A 139 38.52 -31.76 19.42
C LYS A 139 38.91 -31.97 17.96
N THR A 140 39.39 -33.15 17.58
CA THR A 140 39.73 -33.44 16.17
C THR A 140 38.49 -33.47 15.26
N ILE A 141 37.33 -33.90 15.77
CA ILE A 141 36.08 -33.94 14.99
C ILE A 141 35.47 -32.55 14.81
N GLU A 142 35.49 -31.68 15.83
CA GLU A 142 35.08 -30.26 15.66
C GLU A 142 36.00 -29.52 14.69
N ALA A 143 37.32 -29.71 14.79
CA ALA A 143 38.29 -29.10 13.87
C ALA A 143 38.08 -29.53 12.41
N GLY A 144 37.72 -30.79 12.15
CA GLY A 144 37.45 -31.31 10.81
C GLY A 144 36.09 -30.89 10.22
N LEU A 145 35.16 -30.37 11.02
CA LEU A 145 33.84 -29.90 10.56
C LEU A 145 33.80 -28.39 10.26
N GLY A 146 34.71 -27.60 10.83
CA GLY A 146 34.83 -26.17 10.54
C GLY A 146 35.26 -25.87 9.09
N GLU A 147 36.24 -26.61 8.57
CA GLU A 147 36.72 -26.52 7.18
C GLU A 147 35.59 -26.67 6.13
N PRO A 148 34.82 -27.78 6.07
CA PRO A 148 33.76 -27.96 5.07
C PRO A 148 32.59 -26.98 5.25
N GLN A 149 32.28 -26.54 6.47
CA GLN A 149 31.27 -25.50 6.70
C GLN A 149 31.74 -24.14 6.17
N THR A 150 33.02 -23.80 6.35
CA THR A 150 33.62 -22.55 5.86
C THR A 150 33.71 -22.52 4.34
N VAL A 151 34.10 -23.64 3.71
CA VAL A 151 34.10 -23.79 2.25
C VAL A 151 32.68 -23.67 1.68
N LEU A 152 31.68 -24.31 2.32
CA LEU A 152 30.28 -24.20 1.89
C LEU A 152 29.72 -22.78 2.08
N ALA A 153 30.12 -22.06 3.14
CA ALA A 153 29.76 -20.66 3.34
C ALA A 153 30.39 -19.75 2.27
N GLY A 154 31.66 -19.97 1.91
CA GLY A 154 32.33 -19.24 0.84
C GLY A 154 31.70 -19.48 -0.54
N LEU A 155 31.36 -20.73 -0.86
CA LEU A 155 30.62 -21.09 -2.09
C LEU A 155 29.24 -20.42 -2.14
N ARG A 156 28.53 -20.35 -1.02
CA ARG A 156 27.25 -19.63 -0.92
C ARG A 156 27.44 -18.13 -1.16
N ALA A 157 28.36 -17.49 -0.44
CA ALA A 157 28.64 -16.07 -0.59
C ALA A 157 28.99 -15.70 -2.04
N ALA A 158 29.91 -16.44 -2.68
CA ALA A 158 30.26 -16.23 -4.08
C ALA A 158 29.08 -16.47 -5.05
N SER A 159 28.19 -17.43 -4.75
CA SER A 159 26.98 -17.66 -5.55
C SER A 159 25.95 -16.52 -5.40
N THR A 160 25.82 -15.94 -4.21
CA THR A 160 24.96 -14.78 -3.92
C THR A 160 25.49 -13.53 -4.61
N GLU A 161 26.79 -13.24 -4.49
CA GLU A 161 27.46 -12.12 -5.15
C GLU A 161 27.33 -12.21 -6.69
N THR A 162 27.42 -13.42 -7.25
CA THR A 162 27.18 -13.66 -8.69
C THR A 162 25.72 -13.49 -9.11
N ALA A 163 24.76 -13.69 -8.21
CA ALA A 163 23.33 -13.49 -8.47
C ALA A 163 22.93 -12.01 -8.36
N GLU A 164 23.38 -11.33 -7.31
CA GLU A 164 23.18 -9.88 -7.10
C GLU A 164 23.80 -9.06 -8.24
N ALA A 165 24.97 -9.47 -8.75
CA ALA A 165 25.60 -8.84 -9.92
C ALA A 165 24.80 -9.00 -11.24
N ARG A 166 23.76 -9.83 -11.28
CA ARG A 166 22.86 -10.01 -12.45
C ARG A 166 21.49 -9.38 -12.23
N ASN A 167 21.00 -9.42 -11.00
CA ASN A 167 19.78 -8.75 -10.60
C ASN A 167 19.96 -8.25 -9.15
N PRO A 168 20.10 -6.93 -8.89
CA PRO A 168 20.31 -6.42 -7.54
C PRO A 168 19.10 -6.61 -6.61
N TYR A 169 17.96 -7.05 -7.16
CA TYR A 169 16.70 -7.25 -6.44
C TYR A 169 16.46 -8.72 -6.01
N VAL A 170 17.44 -9.62 -6.15
CA VAL A 170 17.28 -11.05 -5.81
C VAL A 170 17.03 -11.33 -4.32
N ASN A 171 17.48 -10.45 -3.43
CA ASN A 171 17.51 -10.67 -1.97
C ASN A 171 16.63 -9.69 -1.17
N LEU A 172 15.69 -9.00 -1.83
CA LEU A 172 14.77 -8.06 -1.19
C LEU A 172 13.92 -8.69 -0.08
N LYS A 173 13.51 -7.86 0.87
CA LYS A 173 12.69 -8.20 2.04
C LYS A 173 11.63 -7.12 2.25
N THR A 174 10.50 -7.50 2.86
CA THR A 174 9.53 -6.53 3.37
C THR A 174 10.22 -5.50 4.28
N GLY A 175 9.94 -4.23 4.03
CA GLY A 175 10.56 -3.08 4.71
C GLY A 175 11.79 -2.50 4.01
N ASP A 176 12.37 -3.18 3.02
CA ASP A 176 13.49 -2.64 2.25
C ASP A 176 13.07 -1.40 1.45
N ARG A 177 14.01 -0.47 1.28
CA ARG A 177 13.89 0.67 0.37
C ARG A 177 14.82 0.47 -0.81
N ILE A 178 14.29 0.63 -2.02
CA ILE A 178 15.03 0.44 -3.27
C ILE A 178 14.87 1.64 -4.19
N THR A 179 15.78 1.77 -5.15
CA THR A 179 15.69 2.72 -6.24
C THR A 179 15.51 1.96 -7.55
N PHE A 180 14.49 2.29 -8.34
CA PHE A 180 14.16 1.57 -9.57
C PHE A 180 13.35 2.47 -10.52
N GLY A 181 13.76 2.61 -11.77
CA GLY A 181 13.21 3.62 -12.67
C GLY A 181 13.54 5.07 -12.26
N SER A 182 13.15 6.01 -13.10
CA SER A 182 13.31 7.46 -12.88
C SER A 182 12.13 8.25 -13.42
N TYR A 183 11.62 9.21 -12.66
CA TYR A 183 10.53 10.10 -13.07
C TYR A 183 10.84 11.55 -12.64
N GLU A 184 10.18 12.54 -13.26
CA GLU A 184 10.32 13.94 -12.85
C GLU A 184 9.76 14.13 -11.43
N GLN A 185 10.59 14.59 -10.50
CA GLN A 185 10.21 14.77 -9.10
C GLN A 185 10.58 16.16 -8.56
N ASP A 186 11.62 16.81 -9.12
CA ASP A 186 12.10 18.12 -8.64
C ASP A 186 11.58 19.33 -9.44
N ASN A 187 10.76 19.08 -10.47
CA ASN A 187 10.13 20.08 -11.36
C ASN A 187 11.14 20.99 -12.09
N LYS A 188 12.32 20.48 -12.45
CA LYS A 188 13.35 21.20 -13.18
C LYS A 188 13.64 20.68 -14.59
N LEU A 189 12.94 19.66 -15.11
CA LEU A 189 12.83 19.15 -16.51
C LEU A 189 14.12 19.05 -17.37
N SER A 190 14.89 20.13 -17.44
CA SER A 190 16.22 20.31 -18.03
C SER A 190 17.35 19.47 -17.42
N ASN A 191 17.22 18.99 -16.18
CA ASN A 191 18.14 18.04 -15.51
C ASN A 191 17.87 16.58 -15.90
N GLY A 192 16.67 16.28 -16.42
CA GLY A 192 16.19 14.92 -16.61
C GLY A 192 15.62 14.31 -15.32
N PRO A 193 14.96 13.15 -15.42
CA PRO A 193 14.17 12.58 -14.34
C PRO A 193 15.01 12.07 -13.17
N GLU A 194 14.50 12.22 -11.95
CA GLU A 194 15.10 11.70 -10.71
C GLU A 194 14.78 10.21 -10.50
N PRO A 195 15.71 9.41 -9.95
CA PRO A 195 15.44 8.02 -9.59
C PRO A 195 14.27 7.89 -8.59
N ILE A 196 13.38 6.91 -8.80
CA ILE A 196 12.21 6.70 -7.94
C ILE A 196 12.60 5.83 -6.74
N GLU A 197 12.32 6.31 -5.52
CA GLU A 197 12.39 5.50 -4.30
C GLU A 197 11.10 4.68 -4.10
N TRP A 198 11.25 3.39 -3.81
CA TRP A 198 10.17 2.46 -3.53
C TRP A 198 10.38 1.77 -2.19
N ARG A 199 9.27 1.45 -1.52
CA ARG A 199 9.23 0.63 -0.31
C ARG A 199 8.65 -0.74 -0.64
N VAL A 200 9.38 -1.80 -0.27
CA VAL A 200 8.92 -3.18 -0.41
C VAL A 200 7.90 -3.49 0.69
N LEU A 201 6.67 -3.79 0.30
CA LEU A 201 5.55 -4.13 1.19
C LEU A 201 5.48 -5.63 1.47
N GLU A 202 5.71 -6.44 0.44
CA GLU A 202 5.56 -7.90 0.48
C GLU A 202 6.62 -8.55 -0.40
N VAL A 203 7.08 -9.75 -0.01
CA VAL A 203 7.86 -10.63 -0.88
C VAL A 203 7.18 -11.99 -0.95
N SER A 204 6.73 -12.35 -2.15
CA SER A 204 5.97 -13.59 -2.43
C SER A 204 6.18 -14.07 -3.86
N ASP A 205 6.15 -15.39 -4.03
CA ASP A 205 6.16 -16.08 -5.34
C ASP A 205 7.29 -15.65 -6.29
N GLY A 206 8.46 -15.34 -5.73
CA GLY A 206 9.64 -14.89 -6.49
C GLY A 206 9.59 -13.42 -6.94
N SER A 207 8.69 -12.63 -6.35
CA SER A 207 8.51 -11.20 -6.63
C SER A 207 8.41 -10.38 -5.35
N ALA A 208 8.68 -9.07 -5.46
CA ALA A 208 8.49 -8.09 -4.40
C ALA A 208 7.37 -7.11 -4.81
N LEU A 209 6.30 -7.01 -4.02
CA LEU A 209 5.34 -5.91 -4.13
C LEU A 209 5.97 -4.66 -3.53
N ALA A 210 6.06 -3.59 -4.31
CA ALA A 210 6.59 -2.31 -3.86
C ALA A 210 5.67 -1.15 -4.24
N VAL A 211 5.65 -0.10 -3.41
CA VAL A 211 4.93 1.16 -3.66
C VAL A 211 5.92 2.32 -3.63
N SER A 212 5.69 3.37 -4.43
CA SER A 212 6.54 4.57 -4.41
C SER A 212 6.53 5.20 -3.00
N GLU A 213 7.69 5.56 -2.47
CA GLU A 213 7.81 6.15 -1.13
C GLU A 213 7.14 7.54 -1.09
N TYR A 214 7.28 8.31 -2.16
CA TYR A 214 6.62 9.60 -2.37
C TYR A 214 5.41 9.48 -3.29
N ALA A 215 4.50 10.45 -3.23
CA ALA A 215 3.45 10.62 -4.22
C ALA A 215 3.99 11.45 -5.39
N LEU A 216 4.05 10.84 -6.58
CA LEU A 216 4.93 11.29 -7.67
C LEU A 216 4.31 12.39 -8.54
N ASP A 217 3.00 12.33 -8.77
CA ASP A 217 2.25 13.25 -9.64
C ASP A 217 0.84 13.52 -9.05
N ALA A 218 0.15 14.55 -9.57
CA ALA A 218 -1.23 14.91 -9.26
C ALA A 218 -2.12 14.66 -10.49
N ARG A 219 -3.00 13.67 -10.40
CA ARG A 219 -3.89 13.26 -11.50
C ARG A 219 -5.26 12.87 -10.94
N ALA A 220 -6.29 13.05 -11.76
CA ALA A 220 -7.61 12.49 -11.49
C ALA A 220 -7.56 10.95 -11.59
N TYR A 221 -8.49 10.26 -10.93
CA TYR A 221 -8.68 8.81 -11.11
C TYR A 221 -9.25 8.49 -12.48
N ASN A 222 -10.16 9.34 -12.96
CA ASN A 222 -10.66 9.35 -14.33
C ASN A 222 -10.77 10.81 -14.79
N GLU A 223 -10.46 11.12 -16.04
CA GLU A 223 -10.46 12.53 -16.49
C GLU A 223 -11.86 13.15 -16.51
N ASP A 224 -12.86 12.35 -16.88
CA ASP A 224 -14.28 12.72 -16.87
C ASP A 224 -14.99 12.30 -15.58
N TYR A 225 -15.93 13.14 -15.12
CA TYR A 225 -16.76 12.85 -13.95
C TYR A 225 -17.96 11.96 -14.32
N GLU A 226 -17.71 10.67 -14.34
CA GLU A 226 -18.71 9.63 -14.58
C GLU A 226 -18.54 8.42 -13.65
N SER A 227 -19.38 7.40 -13.81
CA SER A 227 -19.27 6.15 -13.07
C SER A 227 -18.27 5.24 -13.78
N VAL A 228 -17.20 4.84 -13.11
CA VAL A 228 -16.07 4.14 -13.73
C VAL A 228 -15.43 3.12 -12.78
N THR A 229 -14.88 2.03 -13.32
CA THR A 229 -14.15 1.00 -12.58
C THR A 229 -12.63 1.21 -12.65
N TRP A 230 -11.82 0.43 -11.92
CA TRP A 230 -10.35 0.46 -12.13
C TRP A 230 -9.94 0.02 -13.54
N ALA A 231 -10.60 -1.00 -14.08
CA ALA A 231 -10.31 -1.55 -15.41
C ALA A 231 -10.43 -0.50 -16.53
N GLU A 232 -11.37 0.44 -16.38
CA GLU A 232 -11.79 1.40 -17.41
C GLU A 232 -11.26 2.83 -17.18
N CYS A 233 -10.61 3.13 -16.05
CA CYS A 233 -10.24 4.51 -15.73
C CYS A 233 -8.96 4.98 -16.43
N THR A 234 -8.93 6.25 -16.83
CA THR A 234 -7.78 6.85 -17.53
C THR A 234 -6.49 6.87 -16.69
N LEU A 235 -6.58 6.83 -15.35
CA LEU A 235 -5.39 6.74 -14.50
C LEU A 235 -4.67 5.39 -14.67
N ARG A 236 -5.41 4.29 -14.84
CA ARG A 236 -4.84 2.96 -15.11
C ARG A 236 -4.18 2.93 -16.49
N GLU A 237 -4.81 3.53 -17.49
CA GLU A 237 -4.24 3.67 -18.84
C GLU A 237 -2.93 4.44 -18.82
N TRP A 238 -2.89 5.59 -18.12
CA TRP A 238 -1.67 6.39 -17.97
C TRP A 238 -0.56 5.62 -17.24
N LEU A 239 -0.88 4.91 -16.15
CA LEU A 239 0.09 4.14 -15.37
C LEU A 239 0.76 3.02 -16.18
N ASN A 240 0.00 2.34 -17.05
CA ASN A 240 0.50 1.22 -17.86
C ASN A 240 0.98 1.63 -19.27
N GLY A 241 0.71 2.88 -19.69
CA GLY A 241 1.21 3.51 -20.90
C GLY A 241 2.32 4.53 -20.61
N GLU A 242 1.98 5.82 -20.70
CA GLU A 242 2.93 6.95 -20.61
C GLU A 242 3.85 6.89 -19.39
N PHE A 243 3.32 6.59 -18.19
CA PHE A 243 4.15 6.47 -16.99
C PHE A 243 5.13 5.31 -17.12
N TYR A 244 4.66 4.11 -17.47
CA TYR A 244 5.50 2.92 -17.62
C TYR A 244 6.57 3.09 -18.71
N ASP A 245 6.25 3.74 -19.82
CA ASP A 245 7.18 3.99 -20.93
C ASP A 245 8.19 5.10 -20.64
N THR A 246 7.84 6.08 -19.81
CA THR A 246 8.73 7.18 -19.40
C THR A 246 9.60 6.79 -18.20
N ALA A 247 9.05 6.06 -17.23
CA ALA A 247 9.68 5.83 -15.94
C ALA A 247 10.70 4.70 -15.92
N PHE A 248 10.64 3.76 -16.87
CA PHE A 248 11.47 2.56 -16.88
C PHE A 248 12.13 2.34 -18.24
N ASN A 249 13.42 2.01 -18.23
CA ASN A 249 14.10 1.56 -19.44
C ASN A 249 13.78 0.09 -19.77
N GLU A 250 14.12 -0.40 -20.96
CA GLU A 250 13.77 -1.76 -21.41
C GLU A 250 14.29 -2.90 -20.49
N GLU A 251 15.41 -2.70 -19.80
CA GLU A 251 15.95 -3.67 -18.84
C GLU A 251 15.18 -3.68 -17.51
N GLU A 252 14.63 -2.52 -17.12
CA GLU A 252 13.75 -2.37 -15.96
C GLU A 252 12.35 -2.91 -16.27
N LYS A 253 11.78 -2.55 -17.43
CA LYS A 253 10.54 -3.11 -17.98
C LYS A 253 10.55 -4.65 -17.99
N GLY A 254 11.69 -5.26 -18.35
CA GLY A 254 11.88 -6.71 -18.29
C GLY A 254 11.72 -7.31 -16.88
N ARG A 255 12.07 -6.56 -15.82
CA ARG A 255 11.95 -6.98 -14.41
C ARG A 255 10.58 -6.72 -13.80
N ILE A 256 9.74 -5.87 -14.38
CA ILE A 256 8.37 -5.66 -13.90
C ILE A 256 7.50 -6.87 -14.28
N ALA A 257 6.75 -7.41 -13.32
CA ALA A 257 5.80 -8.49 -13.54
C ALA A 257 4.48 -7.95 -14.10
N LEU A 258 3.94 -8.61 -15.12
CA LEU A 258 2.52 -8.52 -15.40
C LEU A 258 1.81 -9.26 -14.26
N THR A 259 0.91 -8.57 -13.59
CA THR A 259 0.31 -8.99 -12.32
C THR A 259 -1.21 -9.06 -12.48
N GLU A 260 -1.81 -10.17 -12.09
CA GLU A 260 -3.26 -10.27 -11.92
C GLU A 260 -3.67 -9.47 -10.67
N VAL A 261 -4.51 -8.46 -10.87
CA VAL A 261 -4.94 -7.49 -9.85
C VAL A 261 -6.43 -7.67 -9.59
N GLU A 262 -6.75 -8.31 -8.46
CA GLU A 262 -8.13 -8.58 -8.02
C GLU A 262 -8.85 -7.28 -7.64
N ASN A 263 -9.86 -6.87 -8.41
CA ASN A 263 -10.63 -5.64 -8.23
C ASN A 263 -11.90 -5.90 -7.40
N ALA A 264 -11.69 -6.39 -6.18
CA ALA A 264 -12.77 -6.66 -5.23
C ALA A 264 -13.62 -5.42 -4.88
N ASP A 265 -14.91 -5.67 -4.66
CA ASP A 265 -15.92 -4.68 -4.26
C ASP A 265 -15.52 -3.89 -3.00
N ASN A 266 -16.09 -2.68 -2.86
CA ASN A 266 -15.94 -1.91 -1.63
C ASN A 266 -16.52 -2.69 -0.43
N PRO A 267 -15.74 -3.00 0.62
CA PRO A 267 -16.20 -3.87 1.71
C PRO A 267 -17.19 -3.19 2.67
N GLU A 268 -17.31 -1.86 2.65
CA GLU A 268 -18.28 -1.10 3.46
C GLU A 268 -19.59 -0.86 2.70
N TYR A 269 -19.50 -0.56 1.40
CA TYR A 269 -20.64 -0.10 0.58
C TYR A 269 -21.15 -1.12 -0.45
N GLY A 270 -20.40 -2.19 -0.74
CA GLY A 270 -20.78 -3.17 -1.76
C GLY A 270 -20.85 -2.60 -3.18
N THR A 271 -20.08 -1.54 -3.46
CA THR A 271 -19.92 -1.04 -4.84
C THR A 271 -18.99 -1.96 -5.59
N GLU A 272 -19.42 -2.42 -6.76
CA GLU A 272 -18.67 -3.31 -7.65
C GLU A 272 -17.31 -2.70 -8.02
N GLY A 273 -16.22 -3.47 -7.88
CA GLY A 273 -14.86 -3.00 -8.23
C GLY A 273 -14.53 -3.06 -9.72
N GLY A 274 -15.33 -3.81 -10.49
CA GLY A 274 -15.13 -4.05 -11.91
C GLY A 274 -14.50 -5.42 -12.19
N GLU A 275 -14.04 -5.62 -13.42
CA GLU A 275 -13.30 -6.83 -13.79
C GLU A 275 -11.87 -6.80 -13.23
N ASP A 276 -11.32 -7.97 -12.91
CA ASP A 276 -9.91 -8.12 -12.54
C ASP A 276 -9.00 -7.76 -13.73
N THR A 277 -7.83 -7.18 -13.45
CA THR A 277 -6.94 -6.63 -14.48
C THR A 277 -5.57 -7.31 -14.52
N GLU A 278 -4.94 -7.35 -15.70
CA GLU A 278 -3.50 -7.65 -15.82
C GLU A 278 -2.72 -6.34 -15.94
N ASP A 279 -2.03 -5.95 -14.87
CA ASP A 279 -1.33 -4.66 -14.75
C ASP A 279 0.17 -4.84 -14.50
N ARG A 280 0.98 -3.93 -15.03
CA ARG A 280 2.42 -3.80 -14.69
C ARG A 280 2.63 -2.78 -13.59
N ILE A 281 1.89 -1.68 -13.67
CA ILE A 281 1.85 -0.60 -12.69
C ILE A 281 0.39 -0.43 -12.28
N PHE A 282 0.14 -0.39 -10.97
CA PHE A 282 -1.21 -0.28 -10.40
C PHE A 282 -1.21 0.61 -9.16
N LEU A 283 -2.39 0.78 -8.54
CA LEU A 283 -2.51 1.35 -7.19
C LEU A 283 -2.87 0.24 -6.21
N LEU A 284 -2.53 0.42 -4.93
CA LEU A 284 -2.97 -0.51 -3.89
C LEU A 284 -4.50 -0.45 -3.73
N SER A 285 -5.12 -1.57 -3.33
CA SER A 285 -6.50 -1.59 -2.84
C SER A 285 -6.60 -1.12 -1.39
N LEU A 286 -7.84 -0.90 -0.93
CA LEU A 286 -8.16 -0.76 0.51
C LEU A 286 -7.60 -1.92 1.34
N GLY A 287 -7.75 -3.16 0.89
CA GLY A 287 -7.28 -4.35 1.61
C GLY A 287 -5.75 -4.45 1.69
N GLU A 288 -5.04 -4.04 0.65
CA GLU A 288 -3.57 -4.00 0.63
C GLU A 288 -3.04 -2.85 1.49
N ALA A 289 -3.67 -1.67 1.43
CA ALA A 289 -3.32 -0.51 2.25
C ALA A 289 -3.66 -0.70 3.75
N GLU A 290 -4.67 -1.51 4.07
CA GLU A 290 -4.96 -1.96 5.45
C GLU A 290 -3.92 -2.99 5.93
N ARG A 291 -3.53 -3.94 5.06
CA ARG A 291 -2.67 -5.08 5.42
C ARG A 291 -1.19 -4.72 5.57
N TYR A 292 -0.65 -3.86 4.70
CA TYR A 292 0.81 -3.72 4.55
C TYR A 292 1.43 -2.50 5.23
N PHE A 293 0.62 -1.58 5.75
CA PHE A 293 1.09 -0.44 6.55
C PHE A 293 0.75 -0.66 8.03
N GLU A 294 1.65 -0.30 8.94
CA GLU A 294 1.48 -0.58 10.37
C GLU A 294 0.29 0.18 10.97
N ASP A 295 0.13 1.45 10.60
CA ASP A 295 -0.94 2.34 11.06
C ASP A 295 -1.20 3.49 10.07
N ASP A 296 -2.01 4.47 10.50
CA ASP A 296 -2.27 5.69 9.73
C ASP A 296 -0.98 6.52 9.55
N GLU A 297 -0.12 6.62 10.56
CA GLU A 297 1.10 7.44 10.47
C GLU A 297 2.07 6.91 9.41
N ASP A 298 2.11 5.60 9.21
CA ASP A 298 2.87 4.88 8.19
C ASP A 298 2.26 4.99 6.78
N ARG A 299 0.92 5.05 6.68
CA ARG A 299 0.17 5.27 5.42
C ARG A 299 0.31 6.66 4.81
N ARG A 300 0.75 7.66 5.59
CA ARG A 300 0.93 9.04 5.10
C ARG A 300 1.94 9.10 3.95
N ALA A 301 1.66 9.96 2.98
CA ALA A 301 2.53 10.20 1.83
C ALA A 301 2.93 11.67 1.76
N PHE A 302 4.20 11.91 1.40
CA PHE A 302 4.72 13.22 1.06
C PHE A 302 4.76 13.38 -0.47
N PRO A 303 4.39 14.53 -1.03
CA PRO A 303 4.46 14.79 -2.46
C PRO A 303 5.88 15.16 -2.90
N THR A 304 6.17 14.91 -4.18
CA THR A 304 7.34 15.46 -4.89
C THR A 304 7.16 16.97 -5.18
N GLU A 305 8.24 17.70 -5.52
CA GLU A 305 8.11 19.10 -5.98
C GLU A 305 7.29 19.16 -7.29
N TYR A 306 7.40 18.12 -8.13
CA TYR A 306 6.58 17.94 -9.33
C TYR A 306 5.09 17.83 -9.01
N ALA A 307 4.67 16.93 -8.12
CA ALA A 307 3.26 16.81 -7.71
C ALA A 307 2.71 18.14 -7.13
N ILE A 308 3.53 18.90 -6.40
CA ILE A 308 3.17 20.25 -5.92
C ILE A 308 2.96 21.22 -7.10
N ALA A 309 3.88 21.25 -8.07
CA ALA A 309 3.73 22.07 -9.28
C ALA A 309 2.52 21.67 -10.15
N ARG A 310 2.08 20.42 -10.04
CA ARG A 310 0.86 19.86 -10.66
C ARG A 310 -0.43 20.15 -9.86
N ASN A 311 -0.34 20.91 -8.77
CA ASN A 311 -1.44 21.36 -7.89
C ASN A 311 -2.06 20.26 -7.00
N VAL A 312 -1.26 19.29 -6.54
CA VAL A 312 -1.71 18.37 -5.47
C VAL A 312 -2.09 19.15 -4.22
N TRP A 313 -3.19 18.77 -3.57
CA TRP A 313 -3.61 19.38 -2.31
C TRP A 313 -2.76 18.84 -1.15
N VAL A 314 -1.96 19.71 -0.56
CA VAL A 314 -1.07 19.39 0.57
C VAL A 314 -1.68 19.88 1.89
N ARG A 315 -1.74 19.01 2.89
CA ARG A 315 -2.17 19.38 4.24
C ARG A 315 -1.06 20.12 4.99
N GLU A 316 -1.17 21.45 5.06
CA GLU A 316 -0.18 22.35 5.69
C GLU A 316 0.36 21.86 7.04
N LYS A 317 -0.50 21.31 7.91
CA LYS A 317 -0.11 20.85 9.26
C LYS A 317 0.88 19.68 9.25
N THR A 318 0.89 18.86 8.21
CA THR A 318 1.70 17.63 8.14
C THR A 318 2.59 17.53 6.91
N GLY A 319 2.41 18.38 5.89
CA GLY A 319 3.13 18.28 4.60
C GLY A 319 2.69 17.10 3.74
N THR A 320 1.59 16.45 4.10
CA THR A 320 1.14 15.17 3.52
C THR A 320 -0.08 15.34 2.62
N VAL A 321 -0.25 14.41 1.67
CA VAL A 321 -1.30 14.45 0.65
C VAL A 321 -2.32 13.32 0.82
N TRP A 322 -3.53 13.53 0.28
CA TRP A 322 -4.48 12.44 0.03
C TRP A 322 -4.03 11.72 -1.26
N TRP A 323 -4.04 10.38 -1.27
CA TRP A 323 -3.61 9.58 -2.43
C TRP A 323 -4.57 8.46 -2.80
N TRP A 324 -4.71 8.19 -4.10
CA TRP A 324 -5.68 7.24 -4.67
C TRP A 324 -5.39 5.78 -4.33
N LEU A 325 -6.44 5.01 -4.09
CA LEU A 325 -6.44 3.54 -4.13
C LEU A 325 -7.28 3.09 -5.33
N ARG A 326 -7.02 1.90 -5.87
CA ARG A 326 -7.80 1.36 -7.02
C ARG A 326 -9.22 0.88 -6.64
N SER A 327 -9.49 0.68 -5.35
CA SER A 327 -10.81 0.22 -4.90
C SER A 327 -11.89 1.29 -5.15
N PRO A 328 -13.12 0.90 -5.51
CA PRO A 328 -14.24 1.84 -5.64
C PRO A 328 -14.59 2.45 -4.27
N GLY A 329 -15.21 3.63 -4.28
CA GLY A 329 -15.73 4.31 -3.09
C GLY A 329 -17.17 3.90 -2.75
N TYR A 330 -17.96 4.88 -2.32
CA TYR A 330 -19.39 4.74 -2.00
C TYR A 330 -20.29 4.36 -3.20
N ASN A 331 -19.85 4.73 -4.41
CA ASN A 331 -20.44 4.37 -5.70
C ASN A 331 -19.39 4.60 -6.80
N GLY A 332 -19.66 4.20 -8.05
CA GLY A 332 -18.70 4.33 -9.15
C GLY A 332 -18.28 5.76 -9.54
N PHE A 333 -18.91 6.82 -8.99
CA PHE A 333 -18.48 8.22 -9.18
C PHE A 333 -17.37 8.64 -8.20
N GLY A 334 -16.98 7.77 -7.27
CA GLY A 334 -15.86 8.00 -6.36
C GLY A 334 -14.94 6.79 -6.24
N ALA A 335 -13.64 7.03 -6.14
CA ALA A 335 -12.64 6.02 -5.85
C ALA A 335 -12.12 6.20 -4.43
N ALA A 336 -11.82 5.08 -3.76
CA ALA A 336 -11.28 5.06 -2.41
C ALA A 336 -9.87 5.66 -2.37
N GLY A 337 -9.39 5.96 -1.17
CA GLY A 337 -8.04 6.48 -1.01
C GLY A 337 -7.53 6.45 0.42
N VAL A 338 -6.39 7.09 0.61
CA VAL A 338 -5.79 7.33 1.91
C VAL A 338 -5.81 8.83 2.16
N ALA A 339 -6.44 9.25 3.25
CA ALA A 339 -6.47 10.65 3.63
C ALA A 339 -5.08 11.16 3.98
N SER A 340 -4.85 12.48 3.86
CA SER A 340 -3.60 13.13 4.29
C SER A 340 -3.23 12.90 5.77
N GLY A 341 -4.18 12.46 6.61
CA GLY A 341 -3.92 12.03 7.98
C GLY A 341 -3.39 10.59 8.11
N GLY A 342 -3.54 9.76 7.08
CA GLY A 342 -3.18 8.34 7.06
C GLY A 342 -4.35 7.36 7.08
N SER A 343 -5.54 7.81 7.48
CA SER A 343 -6.74 6.98 7.56
C SER A 343 -7.24 6.54 6.19
N LEU A 344 -7.65 5.28 6.07
CA LEU A 344 -8.34 4.76 4.89
C LEU A 344 -9.69 5.48 4.70
N ASP A 345 -9.97 5.89 3.48
CA ASP A 345 -11.21 6.53 3.07
C ASP A 345 -12.00 5.57 2.16
N PHE A 346 -12.81 4.72 2.80
CA PHE A 346 -13.70 3.76 2.14
C PHE A 346 -14.81 4.46 1.34
N ARG A 347 -15.21 5.67 1.72
CA ARG A 347 -16.22 6.45 1.00
C ARG A 347 -15.68 6.97 -0.31
N GLY A 348 -14.39 7.30 -0.31
CA GLY A 348 -13.68 7.78 -1.48
C GLY A 348 -14.12 9.18 -1.92
N PHE A 349 -13.55 9.62 -3.03
CA PHE A 349 -13.74 10.97 -3.55
C PHE A 349 -13.96 10.98 -5.05
N ASN A 350 -14.57 12.06 -5.54
CA ASN A 350 -14.91 12.31 -6.94
C ASN A 350 -13.75 11.93 -7.88
N VAL A 351 -13.98 10.96 -8.78
CA VAL A 351 -12.95 10.42 -9.68
C VAL A 351 -12.29 11.46 -10.57
N GLY A 352 -13.02 12.52 -10.95
CA GLY A 352 -12.56 13.66 -11.76
C GLY A 352 -11.69 14.69 -11.03
N TYR A 353 -11.29 14.44 -9.78
CA TYR A 353 -10.56 15.43 -8.98
C TYR A 353 -9.03 15.34 -9.16
N TYR A 354 -8.47 16.27 -9.95
CA TYR A 354 -7.03 16.36 -10.24
C TYR A 354 -6.13 16.75 -9.06
N GLY A 355 -6.69 17.25 -7.95
CA GLY A 355 -5.91 17.72 -6.80
C GLY A 355 -5.37 16.62 -5.88
N TYR A 356 -5.45 15.35 -6.29
CA TYR A 356 -5.03 14.19 -5.49
C TYR A 356 -3.88 13.42 -6.11
N ALA A 357 -3.13 12.76 -5.23
CA ALA A 357 -1.79 12.29 -5.53
C ALA A 357 -1.78 10.83 -5.98
N VAL A 358 -0.84 10.51 -6.87
CA VAL A 358 -0.62 9.15 -7.36
C VAL A 358 0.57 8.51 -6.63
N ARG A 359 0.38 7.31 -6.07
CA ARG A 359 1.45 6.44 -5.56
C ARG A 359 1.44 5.12 -6.34
N PRO A 360 2.22 5.02 -7.43
CA PRO A 360 2.31 3.79 -8.19
C PRO A 360 2.81 2.62 -7.31
N ALA A 361 2.32 1.43 -7.61
CA ALA A 361 2.78 0.16 -7.08
C ALA A 361 3.09 -0.80 -8.23
N LEU A 362 4.01 -1.75 -8.00
CA LEU A 362 4.42 -2.77 -8.96
C LEU A 362 4.86 -4.06 -8.26
N ARG A 363 4.89 -5.17 -9.00
CA ARG A 363 5.63 -6.38 -8.59
C ARG A 363 6.95 -6.47 -9.36
N LEU A 364 8.06 -6.49 -8.63
CA LEU A 364 9.41 -6.60 -9.16
C LEU A 364 9.88 -8.07 -9.12
N LYS A 365 10.31 -8.62 -10.26
CA LYS A 365 10.83 -9.99 -10.33
C LYS A 365 12.17 -10.09 -9.60
N MET A 366 12.24 -11.00 -8.63
CA MET A 366 13.44 -11.33 -7.88
C MET A 366 14.19 -12.53 -8.47
N THR A 367 13.55 -13.30 -9.35
CA THR A 367 14.23 -14.37 -10.12
C THR A 367 15.07 -13.79 -11.27
N PRO A 368 16.19 -14.43 -11.65
CA PRO A 368 16.96 -14.09 -12.86
C PRO A 368 16.19 -14.32 -14.17
#